data_AF-T0KRA6-F1
#
_entry.id   AF-T0KRA6-F1
#
_cell.length_a   1.000
_cell.length_b   1.000
_cell.length_c   1.000
_cell.angle_alpha   90.00
_cell.angle_beta   90.00
_cell.angle_gamma   90.00
#
_symmetry.space_group_name_H-M   'P 1'
#
loop_
_entity.id
_entity.type
_entity.pdbx_description
1 polymer ?
#
loop_
_entity_poly.entity_id
_entity_poly.type
_entity_poly.pdbx_seq_one_letter_code
_entity_poly.pdbx_strand_id
1 'polypeptide(L)'
;MKILKTLLLTATLLLFSACGNKTAFKLQEPLDSAALVYVYAKVHLGSSDSVNRGEYSLRINNKPVMQRIKDGEYMVLNLKPQAMTLSATKNQIQEVVLDLDLKEGETYYLKIVDSQDGSAFDFVKVKSSEAKAEIASTGLAGSSEESPENIITEFVNPKKSESMEVKAVAPAPVSAQAPATSKTHMQTAPMSKTDEIMKAYGLKEKGIINEEEFKTLKTNILNK
;
A
#
# COMPACT_ATOMS: atom_id res chain seq x y z
N MET A 1 -17.36 15.08 -47.63
CA MET A 1 -17.90 13.95 -46.83
C MET A 1 -16.87 12.95 -46.29
N LYS A 2 -15.56 13.02 -46.61
CA LYS A 2 -14.56 12.06 -46.08
C LYS A 2 -13.95 12.49 -44.74
N ILE A 3 -13.79 13.80 -44.50
CA ILE A 3 -13.18 14.36 -43.29
C ILE A 3 -14.13 14.26 -42.07
N LEU A 4 -15.44 14.39 -42.30
CA LEU A 4 -16.45 14.25 -41.24
C LEU A 4 -16.57 12.80 -40.73
N LYS A 5 -16.27 11.80 -41.58
CA LYS A 5 -16.25 10.38 -41.21
C LYS A 5 -14.99 10.01 -40.41
N THR A 6 -13.87 10.70 -40.65
CA THR A 6 -12.62 10.46 -39.90
C THR A 6 -12.68 11.09 -38.51
N LEU A 7 -13.27 12.28 -38.37
CA LEU A 7 -13.40 12.95 -37.08
C LEU A 7 -14.32 12.18 -36.11
N LEU A 8 -15.39 11.57 -36.63
CA LEU A 8 -16.30 10.75 -35.84
C LEU A 8 -15.62 9.47 -35.34
N LEU A 9 -14.73 8.86 -36.15
CA LEU A 9 -14.00 7.64 -35.77
C LEU A 9 -12.96 7.89 -34.66
N THR A 10 -12.33 9.07 -34.65
CA THR A 10 -11.43 9.50 -33.56
C THR A 10 -12.18 9.91 -32.30
N ALA A 11 -13.40 10.45 -32.42
CA ALA A 11 -14.20 10.84 -31.26
C ALA A 11 -14.77 9.63 -30.49
N THR A 12 -15.10 8.53 -31.17
CA THR A 12 -15.57 7.30 -30.49
C THR A 12 -14.45 6.55 -29.76
N LEU A 13 -13.18 6.76 -30.14
CA LEU A 13 -12.03 6.15 -29.46
C LEU A 13 -11.68 6.85 -28.13
N LEU A 14 -12.10 8.10 -27.95
CA LEU A 14 -11.81 8.92 -26.76
C LEU A 14 -12.88 8.82 -25.66
N LEU A 15 -13.96 8.06 -25.87
CA LEU A 15 -15.09 7.97 -24.93
C LEU A 15 -15.00 6.81 -23.93
N PHE A 16 -13.88 6.06 -23.87
CA PHE A 16 -13.68 4.96 -22.90
C PHE A 16 -12.74 5.28 -21.73
N SER A 17 -12.28 6.52 -21.56
CA SER A 17 -11.27 6.86 -20.54
C SER A 17 -11.81 7.46 -19.24
N ALA A 18 -13.13 7.40 -18.98
CA ALA A 18 -13.74 8.00 -17.78
C ALA A 18 -14.31 6.99 -16.75
N CYS A 19 -13.82 5.75 -16.72
CA CYS A 19 -13.88 4.90 -15.53
C CYS A 19 -12.42 4.68 -15.08
N GLY A 20 -12.12 4.87 -13.79
CA GLY A 20 -10.76 4.74 -13.24
C GLY A 20 -10.09 3.44 -13.68
N ASN A 21 -9.29 3.51 -14.74
CA ASN A 21 -8.79 2.33 -15.44
C ASN A 21 -7.47 1.92 -14.79
N LYS A 22 -7.51 0.88 -13.96
CA LYS A 22 -6.30 0.15 -13.58
C LYS A 22 -5.59 -0.32 -14.86
N THR A 23 -4.26 -0.38 -14.82
CA THR A 23 -3.46 -0.90 -15.93
C THR A 23 -3.86 -2.35 -16.19
N ALA A 24 -4.32 -2.66 -17.41
CA ALA A 24 -4.77 -4.00 -17.77
C ALA A 24 -3.64 -5.03 -17.74
N PHE A 25 -3.99 -6.30 -17.53
CA PHE A 25 -3.06 -7.42 -17.56
C PHE A 25 -2.26 -7.48 -18.86
N LYS A 26 -0.94 -7.65 -18.71
CA LYS A 26 0.00 -7.91 -19.80
C LYS A 26 0.85 -9.12 -19.44
N LEU A 27 0.85 -10.10 -20.34
CA LEU A 27 1.73 -11.26 -20.22
C LEU A 27 3.18 -10.82 -20.44
N GLN A 28 4.06 -11.32 -19.58
CA GLN A 28 5.50 -11.07 -19.60
C GLN A 28 6.23 -12.40 -19.59
N GLU A 29 7.39 -12.44 -20.25
CA GLU A 29 8.36 -13.52 -20.11
C GLU A 29 9.20 -13.32 -18.85
N PRO A 30 9.67 -14.38 -18.18
CA PRO A 30 10.61 -14.25 -17.08
C PRO A 30 11.89 -13.55 -17.52
N LEU A 31 12.45 -12.72 -16.64
CA LEU A 31 13.77 -12.13 -16.86
C LEU A 31 14.86 -13.21 -16.80
N ASP A 32 16.01 -12.92 -17.41
CA ASP A 32 17.21 -13.76 -17.31
C ASP A 32 17.55 -14.03 -15.84
N SER A 33 17.79 -15.30 -15.50
CA SER A 33 18.10 -15.74 -14.13
C SER A 33 17.02 -15.42 -13.08
N ALA A 34 15.77 -15.30 -13.51
CA ALA A 34 14.61 -15.14 -12.63
C ALA A 34 13.53 -16.21 -12.88
N ALA A 35 12.72 -16.42 -11.85
CA ALA A 35 11.40 -17.01 -11.95
C ALA A 35 10.36 -15.88 -11.92
N LEU A 36 9.31 -15.98 -12.73
CA LEU A 36 8.22 -15.01 -12.76
C LEU A 36 7.04 -15.54 -11.93
N VAL A 37 6.53 -14.73 -11.00
CA VAL A 37 5.37 -15.10 -10.20
C VAL A 37 4.27 -14.06 -10.36
N TYR A 38 3.11 -14.50 -10.83
CA TYR A 38 1.89 -13.73 -10.81
C TYR A 38 1.09 -14.07 -9.55
N VAL A 39 0.69 -13.06 -8.79
CA VAL A 39 -0.25 -13.19 -7.67
C VAL A 39 -1.50 -12.41 -8.04
N TYR A 40 -2.68 -13.01 -7.95
CA TYR A 40 -3.93 -12.32 -8.29
C TYR A 40 -5.09 -12.66 -7.36
N ALA A 41 -6.01 -11.70 -7.21
CA ALA A 41 -7.27 -11.85 -6.47
C ALA A 41 -8.43 -11.52 -7.42
N LYS A 42 -9.40 -12.42 -7.55
CA LYS A 42 -10.58 -12.18 -8.40
C LYS A 42 -11.54 -11.22 -7.71
N VAL A 43 -12.31 -10.46 -8.49
CA VAL A 43 -13.40 -9.66 -7.94
C VAL A 43 -14.42 -10.60 -7.29
N HIS A 44 -14.66 -10.40 -5.99
CA HIS A 44 -15.75 -11.09 -5.31
C HIS A 44 -17.08 -10.39 -5.65
N LEU A 45 -17.96 -11.07 -6.40
CA LEU A 45 -19.29 -10.55 -6.74
C LEU A 45 -20.27 -10.84 -5.59
N GLY A 46 -20.00 -10.29 -4.41
CA GLY A 46 -20.91 -10.33 -3.26
C GLY A 46 -21.94 -9.20 -3.34
N SER A 47 -23.21 -9.48 -3.02
CA SER A 47 -24.36 -8.56 -3.14
C SER A 47 -24.42 -7.44 -2.09
N SER A 48 -23.31 -7.04 -1.48
CA SER A 48 -23.34 -5.95 -0.50
C SER A 48 -22.11 -5.07 -0.64
N ASP A 49 -22.34 -3.76 -0.52
CA ASP A 49 -21.36 -2.66 -0.44
C ASP A 49 -20.44 -2.77 0.79
N SER A 50 -20.02 -3.97 1.18
CA SER A 50 -19.19 -4.20 2.34
C SER A 50 -17.81 -3.60 2.07
N VAL A 51 -17.44 -2.65 2.92
CA VAL A 51 -16.22 -1.84 2.92
C VAL A 51 -14.93 -2.69 3.07
N ASN A 52 -15.06 -4.00 3.23
CA ASN A 52 -13.97 -4.97 3.32
C ASN A 52 -13.69 -5.63 1.97
N ARG A 53 -13.35 -4.83 0.96
CA ARG A 53 -12.74 -5.37 -0.26
C ARG A 53 -11.49 -6.14 0.14
N GLY A 54 -11.33 -7.37 -0.37
CA GLY A 54 -10.20 -8.22 -0.05
C GLY A 54 -8.89 -7.49 -0.31
N GLU A 55 -8.22 -7.06 0.75
CA GLU A 55 -6.93 -6.40 0.71
C GLU A 55 -5.92 -7.29 1.41
N TYR A 56 -4.87 -7.66 0.68
CA TYR A 56 -3.89 -8.64 1.13
C TYR A 56 -2.49 -8.04 1.07
N SER A 57 -1.73 -8.19 2.15
CA SER A 57 -0.29 -7.95 2.16
C SER A 57 0.44 -9.24 1.83
N LEU A 58 1.53 -9.16 1.06
CA LEU A 58 2.36 -10.32 0.73
C LEU A 58 3.67 -10.29 1.50
N ARG A 59 4.25 -11.47 1.76
CA ARG A 59 5.60 -11.62 2.29
C ARG A 59 6.35 -12.70 1.52
N ILE A 60 7.64 -12.49 1.25
CA ILE A 60 8.56 -13.46 0.67
C ILE A 60 9.61 -13.82 1.72
N ASN A 61 9.76 -15.09 2.09
CA ASN A 61 10.66 -15.51 3.16
C ASN A 61 10.50 -14.66 4.43
N ASN A 62 9.25 -14.43 4.82
CA ASN A 62 8.85 -13.58 5.95
C ASN A 62 9.28 -12.10 5.84
N LYS A 63 9.66 -11.61 4.65
CA LYS A 63 9.94 -10.18 4.40
C LYS A 63 8.76 -9.54 3.67
N PRO A 64 8.29 -8.36 4.10
CA PRO A 64 7.12 -7.73 3.50
C PRO A 64 7.38 -7.29 2.05
N VAL A 65 6.38 -7.48 1.20
CA VAL A 65 6.28 -6.84 -0.11
C VAL A 65 5.53 -5.52 0.08
N MET A 66 6.08 -4.43 -0.44
CA MET A 66 5.53 -3.08 -0.20
C MET A 66 4.14 -2.89 -0.79
N GLN A 67 3.93 -3.43 -1.99
CA GLN A 67 2.64 -3.34 -2.68
C GLN A 67 1.66 -4.33 -2.06
N ARG A 68 0.43 -3.87 -1.81
CA ARG A 68 -0.71 -4.72 -1.45
C ARG A 68 -1.50 -5.06 -2.69
N ILE A 69 -2.25 -6.16 -2.62
CA ILE A 69 -3.15 -6.59 -3.68
C ILE A 69 -4.60 -6.48 -3.19
N LYS A 70 -5.45 -5.82 -3.98
CA LYS A 70 -6.89 -5.72 -3.74
C LYS A 70 -7.66 -6.69 -4.64
N ASP A 71 -8.93 -6.92 -4.34
CA ASP A 71 -9.83 -7.65 -5.24
C ASP A 71 -9.82 -7.06 -6.66
N GLY A 72 -9.80 -7.96 -7.64
CA GLY A 72 -9.70 -7.60 -9.05
C GLY A 72 -8.31 -7.09 -9.46
N GLU A 73 -7.29 -7.31 -8.64
CA GLU A 73 -5.92 -6.94 -8.97
C GLU A 73 -5.00 -8.14 -9.19
N TYR A 74 -3.88 -7.86 -9.87
CA TYR A 74 -2.74 -8.75 -9.96
C TYR A 74 -1.42 -8.02 -9.67
N MET A 75 -0.42 -8.79 -9.25
CA MET A 75 0.95 -8.34 -9.01
C MET A 75 1.92 -9.28 -9.74
N VAL A 76 3.03 -8.72 -10.20
CA VAL A 76 4.10 -9.45 -10.87
C VAL A 76 5.36 -9.36 -10.03
N LEU A 77 5.99 -10.49 -9.76
CA LEU A 77 7.22 -10.60 -8.98
C LEU A 77 8.28 -11.34 -9.79
N ASN A 78 9.43 -10.72 -10.01
CA ASN A 78 10.62 -11.39 -10.54
C ASN A 78 11.47 -11.85 -9.36
N LEU A 79 11.53 -13.16 -9.14
CA LEU A 79 12.13 -13.77 -7.95
C LEU A 79 13.34 -14.63 -8.32
N LYS A 80 14.29 -14.78 -7.39
CA LYS A 80 15.44 -15.66 -7.59
C LYS A 80 14.98 -17.13 -7.71
N PRO A 81 15.54 -17.92 -8.64
CA PRO A 81 15.28 -19.36 -8.74
C PRO A 81 15.81 -20.13 -7.53
N GLN A 82 14.96 -20.35 -6.53
CA GLN A 82 15.27 -21.11 -5.32
C GLN A 82 13.99 -21.51 -4.58
N ALA A 83 14.14 -22.43 -3.62
CA ALA A 83 13.10 -22.67 -2.63
C ALA A 83 12.85 -21.41 -1.77
N MET A 84 11.58 -21.09 -1.53
CA MET A 84 11.16 -19.96 -0.71
C MET A 84 9.72 -20.13 -0.22
N THR A 85 9.35 -19.31 0.76
CA THR A 85 7.96 -19.16 1.18
C THR A 85 7.37 -17.87 0.62
N LEU A 86 6.12 -17.95 0.18
CA LEU A 86 5.32 -16.78 -0.13
C LEU A 86 4.05 -16.85 0.72
N SER A 87 3.74 -15.78 1.44
CA SER A 87 2.51 -15.70 2.22
C SER A 87 1.67 -14.51 1.81
N ALA A 88 0.35 -14.69 1.96
CA ALA A 88 -0.63 -13.63 1.87
C ALA A 88 -1.27 -13.45 3.24
N THR A 89 -1.56 -12.21 3.63
CA THR A 89 -2.22 -11.89 4.90
C THR A 89 -3.41 -10.97 4.65
N LYS A 90 -4.60 -11.35 5.12
CA LYS A 90 -5.82 -10.54 5.09
C LYS A 90 -6.02 -9.87 6.44
N ASN A 91 -6.35 -8.58 6.44
CA ASN A 91 -6.66 -7.78 7.64
C ASN A 91 -5.61 -7.87 8.77
N GLN A 92 -4.35 -8.16 8.45
CA GLN A 92 -3.24 -8.36 9.41
C GLN A 92 -3.45 -9.50 10.43
N ILE A 93 -4.45 -10.36 10.23
CA ILE A 93 -4.82 -11.40 11.21
C ILE A 93 -4.68 -12.79 10.61
N GLN A 94 -5.20 -13.01 9.41
CA GLN A 94 -5.20 -14.32 8.76
C GLN A 94 -4.06 -14.39 7.76
N GLU A 95 -3.08 -15.26 7.99
CA GLU A 95 -1.97 -15.52 7.08
C GLU A 95 -2.07 -16.94 6.52
N VAL A 96 -1.90 -17.06 5.20
CA VAL A 96 -1.75 -18.35 4.51
C VAL A 96 -0.38 -18.37 3.84
N VAL A 97 0.39 -19.40 4.15
CA VAL A 97 1.77 -19.57 3.67
C VAL A 97 1.80 -20.67 2.61
N LEU A 98 2.52 -20.42 1.53
CA LEU A 98 2.75 -21.36 0.45
C LEU A 98 4.25 -21.58 0.27
N ASP A 99 4.66 -22.84 0.29
CA ASP A 99 6.02 -23.25 -0.05
C ASP A 99 6.16 -23.38 -1.57
N LEU A 100 7.21 -22.77 -2.11
CA LEU A 100 7.50 -22.74 -3.54
C LEU A 100 8.94 -23.19 -3.78
N ASP A 101 9.13 -23.99 -4.83
CA ASP A 101 10.45 -24.33 -5.37
C ASP A 101 10.56 -23.71 -6.77
N LEU A 102 11.09 -22.48 -6.85
CA LEU A 102 11.12 -21.70 -8.07
C LEU A 102 12.30 -22.08 -8.96
N LYS A 103 12.04 -22.26 -10.26
CA LYS A 103 13.05 -22.57 -11.28
C LYS A 103 13.26 -21.41 -12.25
N GLU A 104 14.47 -21.33 -12.79
CA GLU A 104 14.87 -20.31 -13.74
C GLU A 104 14.07 -20.42 -15.03
N GLY A 105 13.58 -19.29 -15.55
CA GLY A 105 12.80 -19.26 -16.78
C GLY A 105 11.37 -19.79 -16.63
N GLU A 106 10.93 -20.16 -15.42
CA GLU A 106 9.56 -20.62 -15.19
C GLU A 106 8.62 -19.50 -14.72
N THR A 107 7.34 -19.65 -15.05
CA THR A 107 6.27 -18.76 -14.60
C THR A 107 5.28 -19.49 -13.70
N TYR A 108 5.02 -18.92 -12.54
CA TYR A 108 4.11 -19.44 -11.52
C TYR A 108 2.91 -18.50 -11.38
N TYR A 109 1.74 -19.08 -11.14
CA TYR A 109 0.51 -18.34 -10.97
C TYR A 109 -0.12 -18.74 -9.63
N LEU A 110 -0.36 -17.74 -8.79
CA LEU A 110 -0.87 -17.89 -7.46
C LEU A 110 -2.15 -17.08 -7.32
N LYS A 111 -3.17 -17.70 -6.75
CA LYS A 111 -4.52 -17.16 -6.66
C LYS A 111 -4.91 -17.03 -5.20
N ILE A 112 -5.48 -15.89 -4.85
CA ILE A 112 -6.16 -15.65 -3.59
C ILE A 112 -7.65 -15.90 -3.80
N VAL A 113 -8.25 -16.74 -2.95
CA VAL A 113 -9.66 -17.15 -3.04
C VAL A 113 -10.34 -16.91 -1.70
N ASP A 114 -11.22 -15.91 -1.64
CA ASP A 114 -12.05 -15.68 -0.46
C ASP A 114 -13.14 -16.74 -0.32
N SER A 115 -13.46 -17.10 0.92
CA SER A 115 -14.67 -17.84 1.27
C SER A 115 -15.93 -17.00 0.95
N GLN A 116 -17.07 -17.66 0.78
CA GLN A 116 -18.32 -16.97 0.41
C GLN A 116 -18.78 -15.93 1.44
N ASP A 117 -18.44 -16.14 2.72
CA ASP A 117 -18.72 -15.23 3.83
C ASP A 117 -17.60 -14.22 4.08
N GLY A 118 -16.51 -14.28 3.31
CA GLY A 118 -15.34 -13.39 3.40
C GLY A 118 -14.49 -13.56 4.66
N SER A 119 -14.84 -14.51 5.54
CA SER A 119 -14.20 -14.72 6.85
C SER A 119 -12.87 -15.46 6.75
N ALA A 120 -12.68 -16.23 5.68
CA ALA A 120 -11.47 -16.97 5.38
C ALA A 120 -11.02 -16.74 3.94
N PHE A 121 -9.78 -17.13 3.63
CA PHE A 121 -9.30 -17.20 2.27
C PHE A 121 -8.26 -18.31 2.10
N ASP A 122 -8.11 -18.78 0.87
CA ASP A 122 -7.06 -19.69 0.45
C ASP A 122 -6.03 -18.96 -0.42
N PHE A 123 -4.78 -19.41 -0.36
CA PHE A 123 -3.70 -18.95 -1.22
C PHE A 123 -3.05 -20.13 -1.93
N VAL A 124 -3.35 -20.28 -3.23
CA VAL A 124 -3.11 -21.54 -3.95
C VAL A 124 -2.36 -21.34 -5.26
N LYS A 125 -1.56 -22.33 -5.63
CA LYS A 125 -0.96 -22.42 -6.97
C LYS A 125 -1.99 -22.92 -7.97
N VAL A 126 -2.06 -22.25 -9.12
CA VAL A 126 -2.99 -22.58 -10.21
C VAL A 126 -2.26 -22.87 -11.51
N LYS A 127 -2.93 -23.59 -12.42
CA LYS A 127 -2.36 -23.92 -13.73
C LYS A 127 -2.36 -22.68 -14.64
N SER A 128 -1.33 -22.56 -15.48
CA SER A 128 -1.15 -21.44 -16.42
C SER A 128 -2.38 -21.19 -17.32
N SER A 129 -3.04 -22.24 -17.82
CA SER A 129 -4.22 -22.10 -18.68
C SER A 129 -5.42 -21.48 -17.97
N GLU A 130 -5.66 -21.86 -16.72
CA GLU A 130 -6.72 -21.29 -15.89
C GLU A 130 -6.37 -19.85 -15.48
N ALA A 131 -5.16 -19.66 -14.97
CA ALA A 131 -4.71 -18.38 -14.45
C ALA A 131 -4.75 -17.27 -15.50
N LYS A 132 -4.31 -17.55 -16.74
CA LYS A 132 -4.33 -16.57 -17.84
C LYS A 132 -5.74 -16.09 -18.18
N ALA A 133 -6.73 -16.97 -18.12
CA ALA A 133 -8.12 -16.60 -18.36
C ALA A 133 -8.68 -15.72 -17.23
N GLU A 134 -8.32 -16.03 -15.98
CA GLU A 134 -8.80 -15.29 -14.82
C GLU A 134 -8.13 -13.92 -14.67
N ILE A 135 -6.79 -13.88 -14.76
CA ILE A 135 -6.00 -12.66 -14.58
C ILE A 135 -6.26 -11.61 -15.68
N ALA A 136 -6.72 -12.03 -16.86
CA ALA A 136 -7.09 -11.11 -17.95
C ALA A 136 -8.20 -10.12 -17.55
N SER A 137 -9.01 -10.46 -16.54
CA SER A 137 -10.06 -9.59 -16.00
C SER A 137 -9.60 -8.67 -14.86
N THR A 138 -8.31 -8.72 -14.50
CA THR A 138 -7.74 -7.99 -13.36
C THR A 138 -6.88 -6.80 -13.81
N GLY A 139 -6.71 -5.83 -12.92
CA GLY A 139 -5.83 -4.67 -13.11
C GLY A 139 -4.54 -4.77 -12.28
N LEU A 140 -3.48 -4.09 -12.70
CA LEU A 140 -2.21 -4.11 -11.97
C LEU A 140 -2.41 -3.46 -10.58
N ALA A 141 -1.89 -4.12 -9.55
CA ALA A 141 -1.96 -3.64 -8.18
C ALA A 141 -1.33 -2.23 -8.05
N GLY A 142 -2.06 -1.32 -7.39
CA GLY A 142 -1.60 0.06 -7.18
C GLY A 142 -1.64 0.97 -8.41
N SER A 143 -2.20 0.51 -9.54
CA SER A 143 -2.23 1.31 -10.78
C SER A 143 -3.45 2.22 -10.96
N SER A 144 -4.38 2.23 -10.01
CA SER A 144 -5.48 3.20 -10.01
C SER A 144 -4.99 4.55 -9.47
N GLU A 145 -5.25 5.64 -10.19
CA GLU A 145 -5.18 6.98 -9.63
C GLU A 145 -6.25 7.08 -8.53
N GLU A 146 -5.83 7.20 -7.27
CA GLU A 146 -6.75 7.58 -6.20
C GLU A 146 -7.19 9.02 -6.45
N SER A 147 -8.50 9.27 -6.57
CA SER A 147 -9.02 10.62 -6.76
C SER A 147 -8.47 11.55 -5.66
N PRO A 148 -7.85 12.70 -6.01
CA PRO A 148 -7.29 13.64 -5.03
C PRO A 148 -8.35 14.20 -4.05
N GLU A 149 -9.63 13.99 -4.33
CA GLU A 149 -10.77 14.35 -3.48
C GLU A 149 -10.82 13.58 -2.14
N ASN A 150 -10.12 12.45 -2.01
CA ASN A 150 -10.04 11.70 -0.75
C ASN A 150 -8.83 12.09 0.12
N ILE A 151 -8.03 13.06 -0.31
CA ILE A 151 -6.95 13.60 0.50
C ILE A 151 -7.52 14.77 1.30
N ILE A 152 -7.73 14.59 2.60
CA ILE A 152 -8.02 15.70 3.52
C ILE A 152 -6.79 16.61 3.54
N THR A 153 -6.86 17.70 2.78
CA THR A 153 -5.80 18.72 2.70
C THR A 153 -5.99 19.84 3.72
N GLU A 154 -7.17 19.91 4.33
CA GLU A 154 -7.51 20.90 5.35
C GLU A 154 -7.57 20.24 6.73
N PHE A 155 -6.53 20.45 7.54
CA PHE A 155 -6.62 20.23 8.97
C PHE A 155 -7.38 21.40 9.58
N VAL A 156 -8.50 21.12 10.26
CA VAL A 156 -9.13 22.11 11.13
C VAL A 156 -8.17 22.36 12.27
N ASN A 157 -7.44 23.47 12.20
CA ASN A 157 -6.72 23.99 13.36
C ASN A 157 -7.80 24.47 14.33
N PRO A 158 -7.98 23.84 15.52
CA PRO A 158 -8.92 24.37 16.49
C PRO A 158 -8.42 25.77 16.88
N LYS A 159 -9.11 26.79 16.37
CA LYS A 159 -8.87 28.17 16.78
C LYS A 159 -8.99 28.20 18.30
N LYS A 160 -7.98 28.80 18.93
CA LYS A 160 -8.03 29.35 20.30
C LYS A 160 -9.46 29.82 20.60
N SER A 161 -10.15 29.10 21.45
CA SER A 161 -11.32 29.62 22.14
C SER A 161 -11.09 29.37 23.62
N GLU A 162 -10.63 30.44 24.25
CA GLU A 162 -10.94 30.89 25.60
C GLU A 162 -11.02 29.83 26.70
N SER A 163 -10.03 29.91 27.59
CA SER A 163 -10.06 29.49 28.99
C SER A 163 -11.48 29.58 29.59
N MET A 164 -12.20 28.46 29.59
CA MET A 164 -13.25 28.25 30.59
C MET A 164 -12.55 27.87 31.89
N GLU A 165 -12.57 28.82 32.81
CA GLU A 165 -12.14 28.69 34.20
C GLU A 165 -12.93 27.56 34.87
N VAL A 166 -12.34 26.36 34.93
CA VAL A 166 -12.91 25.25 35.70
C VAL A 166 -12.62 25.52 37.17
N LYS A 167 -13.64 26.00 37.88
CA LYS A 167 -13.64 26.16 39.34
C LYS A 167 -13.41 24.77 39.97
N ALA A 168 -12.20 24.57 40.48
CA ALA A 168 -11.80 23.33 41.14
C ALA A 168 -12.68 23.08 42.39
N VAL A 169 -13.36 21.93 42.42
CA VAL A 169 -13.91 21.36 43.65
C VAL A 169 -12.78 20.59 44.33
N ALA A 170 -12.49 20.97 45.57
CA ALA A 170 -11.39 20.48 46.37
C ALA A 170 -11.47 18.97 46.66
N PRO A 171 -10.33 18.23 46.62
CA PRO A 171 -10.16 17.02 47.39
C PRO A 171 -9.57 17.33 48.77
N ALA A 172 -10.12 16.70 49.81
CA ALA A 172 -9.64 16.77 51.19
C ALA A 172 -8.24 16.13 51.35
N PRO A 173 -7.45 16.54 52.37
CA PRO A 173 -6.01 16.33 52.40
C PRO A 173 -5.60 15.10 53.21
N VAL A 174 -4.52 14.42 52.79
CA VAL A 174 -3.66 13.71 53.75
C VAL A 174 -2.19 13.78 53.35
N SER A 175 -1.45 14.49 54.20
CA SER A 175 -0.08 14.25 54.68
C SER A 175 1.13 14.31 53.71
N ALA A 176 1.79 15.47 53.76
CA ALA A 176 3.20 15.69 54.11
C ALA A 176 4.29 14.73 53.56
N GLN A 177 5.07 15.25 52.58
CA GLN A 177 6.54 15.31 52.62
C GLN A 177 7.05 16.32 51.57
N ALA A 178 8.05 17.11 51.95
CA ALA A 178 8.72 18.14 51.15
C ALA A 178 10.25 17.94 51.24
N PRO A 179 11.12 18.69 50.52
CA PRO A 179 11.03 19.22 49.15
C PRO A 179 12.31 18.92 48.32
N ALA A 180 12.24 18.98 46.99
CA ALA A 180 13.42 19.30 46.17
C ALA A 180 13.03 19.98 44.85
N THR A 181 13.53 21.22 44.72
CA THR A 181 13.60 22.11 43.56
C THR A 181 14.01 21.44 42.25
N SER A 182 13.40 21.82 41.11
CA SER A 182 14.12 22.45 39.97
C SER A 182 13.23 22.74 38.73
N LYS A 183 13.15 24.04 38.42
CA LYS A 183 13.37 24.69 37.11
C LYS A 183 12.62 24.20 35.86
N THR A 184 11.85 25.14 35.33
CA THR A 184 11.65 25.48 33.91
C THR A 184 12.71 24.90 32.95
N HIS A 185 12.27 24.09 31.99
CA HIS A 185 12.82 24.11 30.63
C HIS A 185 11.79 23.53 29.65
N MET A 186 11.36 24.35 28.69
CA MET A 186 10.81 23.82 27.45
C MET A 186 11.88 22.95 26.80
N GLN A 187 11.66 21.65 26.75
CA GLN A 187 12.42 20.72 25.93
C GLN A 187 11.48 20.22 24.83
N THR A 188 11.65 20.77 23.62
CA THR A 188 11.22 20.10 22.40
C THR A 188 11.84 18.70 22.41
N ALA A 189 10.99 17.67 22.44
CA ALA A 189 11.44 16.29 22.38
C ALA A 189 12.36 16.11 21.15
N PRO A 190 13.51 15.44 21.30
CA PRO A 190 14.40 15.20 20.17
C PRO A 190 13.65 14.33 19.16
N MET A 191 13.45 14.86 17.94
CA MET A 191 12.96 14.05 16.83
C MET A 191 13.91 12.86 16.64
N SER A 192 13.38 11.66 16.41
CA SER A 192 14.21 10.52 16.10
C SER A 192 14.95 10.76 14.78
N LYS A 193 16.17 10.24 14.66
CA LYS A 193 16.92 10.25 13.37
C LYS A 193 16.07 9.68 12.24
N THR A 194 15.22 8.69 12.55
CA THR A 194 14.27 8.10 11.61
C THR A 194 13.23 9.12 11.14
N ASP A 195 12.69 9.95 12.04
CA ASP A 195 11.68 10.96 11.71
C ASP A 195 12.28 12.07 10.85
N GLU A 196 13.53 12.48 11.14
CA GLU A 196 14.27 13.44 10.32
C GLU A 196 14.54 12.90 8.90
N ILE A 197 14.89 11.62 8.76
CA ILE A 197 15.10 10.97 7.46
C ILE A 197 13.79 10.85 6.68
N MET A 198 12.68 10.49 7.34
CA MET A 198 11.36 10.40 6.70
C MET A 198 10.89 11.76 6.19
N LYS A 199 11.15 12.83 6.94
CA LYS A 199 10.87 14.19 6.50
C LYS A 199 11.71 14.59 5.28
N ALA A 200 13.02 14.27 5.29
CA ALA A 200 13.90 14.50 4.16
C ALA A 200 13.45 13.74 2.89
N TYR A 201 12.97 12.51 3.05
CA TYR A 201 12.44 11.71 1.95
C TYR A 201 11.17 12.35 1.36
N GLY A 202 10.28 12.85 2.21
CA GLY A 202 9.10 13.60 1.77
C GLY A 202 9.41 14.89 0.99
N LEU A 203 10.55 15.55 1.27
CA LEU A 203 10.99 16.72 0.49
C LEU A 203 11.50 16.33 -0.90
N LYS A 204 12.19 15.19 -1.01
CA LYS A 204 12.66 14.64 -2.28
C LYS A 204 11.49 14.24 -3.18
N GLU A 205 10.50 13.52 -2.66
CA GLU A 205 9.29 13.11 -3.41
C GLU A 205 8.49 14.32 -3.93
N LYS A 206 8.52 15.43 -3.20
CA LYS A 206 7.89 16.70 -3.61
C LYS A 206 8.74 17.51 -4.61
N GLY A 207 9.91 17.03 -5.01
CA GLY A 207 10.84 17.73 -5.88
C GLY A 207 11.43 19.01 -5.28
N ILE A 208 11.34 19.19 -3.95
CA ILE A 208 11.86 20.37 -3.24
C ILE A 208 13.39 20.28 -3.12
N ILE A 209 13.91 19.06 -2.98
CA ILE A 209 15.34 18.76 -2.99
C ILE A 209 15.64 17.67 -4.00
N ASN A 210 16.84 17.69 -4.57
CA ASN A 210 17.31 16.65 -5.48
C ASN A 210 17.96 15.46 -4.74
N GLU A 211 18.33 14.43 -5.49
CA GLU A 211 18.91 13.20 -4.94
C GLU A 211 20.23 13.42 -4.19
N GLU A 212 21.07 14.34 -4.66
CA GLU A 212 22.37 14.64 -4.05
C GLU A 212 22.20 15.40 -2.73
N GLU A 213 21.26 16.35 -2.70
CA GLU A 213 20.87 17.08 -1.50
C GLU A 213 20.26 16.15 -0.45
N PHE A 214 19.41 15.21 -0.88
CA PHE A 214 18.84 14.19 0.01
C PHE A 214 19.92 13.28 0.61
N LYS A 215 20.89 12.80 -0.18
CA LYS A 215 22.01 11.97 0.32
C LYS A 215 22.87 12.72 1.33
N THR A 216 23.13 14.00 1.08
CA THR A 216 23.89 14.87 1.99
C THR A 216 23.14 15.04 3.31
N LEU A 217 21.84 15.33 3.24
CA LEU A 217 20.99 15.52 4.41
C LEU A 217 20.85 14.24 5.24
N LYS A 218 20.67 13.08 4.60
CA LYS A 218 20.64 11.77 5.26
C LYS A 218 21.95 11.49 6.02
N THR A 219 23.09 11.78 5.40
CA THR A 219 24.41 11.59 6.03
C THR A 219 24.57 12.48 7.25
N ASN A 220 24.17 13.75 7.16
CA ASN A 220 24.21 14.68 8.28
C ASN A 220 23.30 14.26 9.45
N ILE A 221 22.09 13.76 9.17
CA ILE A 221 21.17 13.26 10.20
C ILE A 221 21.71 12.01 10.90
N LEU A 222 22.36 11.11 10.16
CA LEU A 222 22.95 9.90 10.72
C LEU A 222 24.15 10.20 11.62
N ASN A 223 24.94 11.22 11.27
CA ASN A 223 26.16 11.62 11.97
C ASN A 223 25.95 12.59 13.14
N LYS A 224 24.74 13.14 13.30
CA LYS A 224 24.32 13.99 14.42
C LYS A 224 24.07 13.16 15.68
#